data_AF-A0A8T4TFS5-F1
#
_entry.id   AF-A0A8T4TFS5-F1
#
_cell.length_a   1.000
_cell.length_b   1.000
_cell.length_c   1.000
_cell.angle_alpha   90.00
_cell.angle_beta   90.00
_cell.angle_gamma   90.00
#
_symmetry.space_group_name_H-M   'P 1'
#
loop_
_entity.id
_entity.type
_entity.pdbx_description
1 polymer ?
#
loop_
_entity_poly.entity_id
_entity_poly.type
_entity_poly.pdbx_seq_one_letter_code
_entity_poly.pdbx_strand_id
1 'polypeptide(L)'
;MGYYKMIMKEKIKKDLIESSFVKMKLAEECIDQIELATKWILESYQEGGRMVLFGNGGSAADAQHIAAEFVNYFRIPSRPMVDCLSLTTNTSILTAIANDTSYDNVFAKQIESLVNCKDVILALSTSGNAKNVIKGIEMAKKRGAKTILLTGQKGGKAAPLADLSIKVPSNDTPRIQESHIAIGHIISDIVEYELFKDYLEKDPLDIKEAEASAPVRIHLGEGGDTDYYVEKLGWGCIVNATLESHRYKCTIKKLESTNEIKVIIINSFYENKDYNKAKKEYIINNVKEKAKEDIIAATILEVFPDFKGEILIESNVPEVSGLGGSSSLSVALINALFKIKGKELPTPIECAYLSYHIERELMIIKGGYQDQFAAAFANGFNYMEFKKVSKNRKVDVTVLPLNIKPAILEKIEESLLLFYLESREIQGSNIHEEQENILTKNEEEVTNLRLEKRENILDIRDTLQHGDLEKLGKLLVKDHELKKKVSPKFINKLTEDVYCSALNMGAYGGSVCGAGSGGCIVLFCNKEKKQSIINVVESKGGVYLPCKIIK
;
A
#
# COMPACT_ATOMS: atom_id res chain seq x y z
N MET A 1 42.07 -5.25 0.35
CA MET A 1 40.98 -4.24 0.39
C MET A 1 39.61 -4.77 -0.06
N GLY A 2 39.51 -5.60 -1.12
CA GLY A 2 38.21 -6.10 -1.63
C GLY A 2 37.40 -6.99 -0.66
N TYR A 3 38.04 -7.91 0.05
CA TYR A 3 37.36 -8.84 0.98
C TYR A 3 36.71 -8.12 2.20
N TYR A 4 37.42 -7.16 2.81
CA TYR A 4 36.87 -6.32 3.88
C TYR A 4 35.70 -5.44 3.42
N LYS A 5 35.74 -4.93 2.17
CA LYS A 5 34.64 -4.14 1.59
C LYS A 5 33.40 -5.01 1.35
N MET A 6 33.58 -6.28 0.99
CA MET A 6 32.48 -7.24 0.82
C MET A 6 31.81 -7.58 2.16
N ILE A 7 32.59 -7.87 3.21
CA ILE A 7 32.07 -8.15 4.57
C ILE A 7 31.32 -6.94 5.15
N MET A 8 31.86 -5.72 4.95
CA MET A 8 31.21 -4.50 5.42
C MET A 8 29.84 -4.29 4.76
N LYS A 9 29.73 -4.51 3.44
CA LYS A 9 28.45 -4.40 2.72
C LYS A 9 27.42 -5.43 3.21
N GLU A 10 27.83 -6.68 3.41
CA GLU A 10 26.95 -7.73 3.92
C GLU A 10 26.49 -7.44 5.35
N LYS A 11 27.38 -6.92 6.20
CA LYS A 11 27.01 -6.50 7.57
C LYS A 11 26.01 -5.33 7.56
N ILE A 12 26.24 -4.31 6.74
CA ILE A 12 25.30 -3.19 6.58
C ILE A 12 23.92 -3.71 6.14
N LYS A 13 23.90 -4.56 5.10
CA LYS A 13 22.66 -5.15 4.57
C LYS A 13 21.95 -5.96 5.64
N LYS A 14 22.67 -6.82 6.36
CA LYS A 14 22.13 -7.64 7.45
C LYS A 14 21.48 -6.76 8.53
N ASP A 15 22.16 -5.70 8.96
CA ASP A 15 21.68 -4.85 10.05
C ASP A 15 20.42 -4.07 9.66
N LEU A 16 20.37 -3.58 8.41
CA LEU A 16 19.17 -2.93 7.88
C LEU A 16 17.99 -3.90 7.76
N ILE A 17 18.24 -5.14 7.30
CA ILE A 17 17.20 -6.18 7.22
C ILE A 17 16.70 -6.58 8.61
N GLU A 18 17.60 -6.72 9.59
CA GLU A 18 17.22 -7.03 10.96
C GLU A 18 16.38 -5.88 11.57
N SER A 19 16.77 -4.64 11.30
CA SER A 19 16.01 -3.45 11.69
C SER A 19 14.61 -3.43 11.10
N SER A 20 14.46 -3.73 9.80
CA SER A 20 13.15 -3.80 9.16
C SER A 20 12.32 -4.95 9.72
N PHE A 21 12.93 -6.11 9.98
CA PHE A 21 12.23 -7.28 10.52
C PHE A 21 11.66 -7.02 11.91
N VAL A 22 12.41 -6.35 12.79
CA VAL A 22 11.89 -5.96 14.11
C VAL A 22 10.70 -4.99 13.97
N LYS A 23 10.73 -4.07 13.00
CA LYS A 23 9.60 -3.16 12.74
C LYS A 23 8.39 -3.88 12.14
N MET A 24 8.59 -4.89 11.29
CA MET A 24 7.50 -5.74 10.80
C MET A 24 6.81 -6.47 11.96
N LYS A 25 7.59 -7.11 12.84
CA LYS A 25 7.03 -7.74 14.04
C LYS A 25 6.34 -6.75 14.97
N LEU A 26 6.89 -5.56 15.12
CA LEU A 26 6.24 -4.49 15.88
C LEU A 26 4.85 -4.17 15.32
N ALA A 27 4.71 -4.09 14.00
CA ALA A 27 3.42 -3.88 13.34
C ALA A 27 2.46 -5.07 13.52
N GLU A 28 2.97 -6.30 13.65
CA GLU A 28 2.12 -7.46 13.91
C GLU A 28 1.69 -7.57 15.39
N GLU A 29 2.59 -7.24 16.32
CA GLU A 29 2.43 -7.59 17.75
C GLU A 29 2.04 -6.41 18.65
N CYS A 30 2.27 -5.16 18.23
CA CYS A 30 2.21 -3.98 19.12
C CYS A 30 1.22 -2.88 18.69
N ILE A 31 0.45 -3.05 17.62
CA ILE A 31 -0.46 -2.00 17.11
C ILE A 31 -1.48 -1.57 18.18
N ASP A 32 -2.17 -2.53 18.82
CA ASP A 32 -3.23 -2.23 19.80
C ASP A 32 -2.70 -1.40 20.98
N GLN A 33 -1.47 -1.67 21.43
CA GLN A 33 -0.83 -0.94 22.51
C GLN A 33 -0.37 0.46 22.06
N ILE A 34 0.12 0.60 20.83
CA ILE A 34 0.47 1.91 20.27
C ILE A 34 -0.79 2.76 20.11
N GLU A 35 -1.89 2.19 19.60
CA GLU A 35 -3.19 2.88 19.48
C GLU A 35 -3.70 3.35 20.85
N LEU A 36 -3.66 2.48 21.87
CA LEU A 36 -4.08 2.83 23.22
C LEU A 36 -3.21 3.95 23.83
N ALA A 37 -1.90 3.89 23.62
CA ALA A 37 -0.97 4.93 24.04
C ALA A 37 -1.30 6.29 23.39
N THR A 38 -1.49 6.30 22.07
CA THR A 38 -1.91 7.48 21.29
C THR A 38 -3.21 8.06 21.83
N LYS A 39 -4.21 7.20 22.11
CA LYS A 39 -5.49 7.63 22.67
C LYS A 39 -5.34 8.30 24.03
N TRP A 40 -4.54 7.73 24.94
CA TRP A 40 -4.31 8.35 26.26
C TRP A 40 -3.62 9.70 26.16
N ILE A 41 -2.68 9.84 25.22
CA ILE A 41 -1.99 11.11 24.97
C ILE A 41 -2.97 12.15 24.42
N LEU A 42 -3.85 11.77 23.49
CA LEU A 42 -4.92 12.63 22.98
C LEU A 42 -5.87 13.12 24.08
N GLU A 43 -6.36 12.20 24.90
CA GLU A 43 -7.23 12.51 26.06
C GLU A 43 -6.55 13.52 27.00
N SER A 44 -5.25 13.31 27.29
CA SER A 44 -4.46 14.21 28.14
C SER A 44 -4.45 15.64 27.61
N TYR A 45 -4.14 15.84 26.33
CA TYR A 45 -4.15 17.18 25.73
C TYR A 45 -5.55 17.81 25.72
N GLN A 46 -6.60 17.02 25.44
CA GLN A 46 -7.99 17.49 25.46
C GLN A 46 -8.44 17.93 26.85
N GLU A 47 -7.94 17.30 27.91
CA GLU A 47 -8.21 17.67 29.30
C GLU A 47 -7.32 18.82 29.82
N GLY A 48 -6.42 19.34 28.98
CA GLY A 48 -5.47 20.40 29.30
C GLY A 48 -4.21 19.93 30.05
N GLY A 49 -3.90 18.64 29.98
CA GLY A 49 -2.62 18.07 30.40
C GLY A 49 -1.57 18.11 29.28
N ARG A 50 -0.45 17.44 29.51
CA ARG A 50 0.67 17.33 28.55
C ARG A 50 1.33 15.97 28.57
N MET A 51 2.13 15.68 27.54
CA MET A 51 3.03 14.54 27.54
C MET A 51 4.40 14.90 28.16
N VAL A 52 4.90 14.05 29.06
CA VAL A 52 6.22 14.18 29.69
C VAL A 52 7.05 12.93 29.43
N LEU A 53 8.26 13.10 28.89
CA LEU A 53 9.14 12.02 28.44
C LEU A 53 10.44 11.96 29.24
N PHE A 54 10.95 10.74 29.42
CA PHE A 54 12.30 10.54 29.96
C PHE A 54 12.86 9.15 29.65
N GLY A 55 14.18 9.06 29.68
CA GLY A 55 14.95 7.83 29.46
C GLY A 55 16.44 8.09 29.69
N ASN A 56 17.27 7.07 29.48
CA ASN A 56 18.73 7.18 29.64
C ASN A 56 19.46 7.00 28.30
N GLY A 57 20.57 7.71 28.08
CA GLY A 57 21.42 7.54 26.90
C GLY A 57 20.67 7.78 25.59
N GLY A 58 20.69 6.82 24.66
CA GLY A 58 19.91 6.93 23.41
C GLY A 58 18.41 7.13 23.65
N SER A 59 17.84 6.51 24.70
CA SER A 59 16.44 6.77 25.08
C SER A 59 16.21 8.18 25.62
N ALA A 60 17.23 8.85 26.16
CA ALA A 60 17.14 10.28 26.49
C ALA A 60 17.12 11.13 25.22
N ALA A 61 17.94 10.78 24.22
CA ALA A 61 17.95 11.46 22.92
C ALA A 61 16.59 11.32 22.21
N ASP A 62 16.02 10.12 22.17
CA ASP A 62 14.68 9.88 21.60
C ASP A 62 13.61 10.69 22.36
N ALA A 63 13.65 10.71 23.70
CA ALA A 63 12.73 11.51 24.50
C ALA A 63 12.80 13.01 24.20
N GLN A 64 14.02 13.55 23.99
CA GLN A 64 14.21 14.95 23.59
C GLN A 64 13.71 15.22 22.18
N HIS A 65 14.01 14.32 21.24
CA HIS A 65 13.60 14.45 19.85
C HIS A 65 12.07 14.43 19.73
N ILE A 66 11.40 13.44 20.33
CA ILE A 66 9.93 13.35 20.32
C ILE A 66 9.32 14.60 20.97
N ALA A 67 9.85 15.09 22.10
CA ALA A 67 9.35 16.33 22.70
C ALA A 67 9.48 17.53 21.75
N ALA A 68 10.55 17.61 20.97
CA ALA A 68 10.74 18.69 19.99
C ALA A 68 9.70 18.64 18.85
N GLU A 69 9.36 17.45 18.35
CA GLU A 69 8.32 17.26 17.32
C GLU A 69 6.93 17.74 17.82
N PHE A 70 6.62 17.52 19.10
CA PHE A 70 5.40 18.04 19.71
C PHE A 70 5.43 19.55 19.96
N VAL A 71 6.54 20.11 20.45
CA VAL A 71 6.61 21.55 20.73
C VAL A 71 6.60 22.39 19.46
N ASN A 72 7.31 21.97 18.41
CA ASN A 72 7.35 22.67 17.13
C ASN A 72 6.12 22.31 16.29
N TYR A 73 6.25 21.30 15.44
CA TYR A 73 5.23 20.62 14.66
C TYR A 73 5.89 19.43 13.97
N PHE A 74 5.12 18.37 13.73
CA PHE A 74 5.57 17.19 13.00
C PHE A 74 5.31 17.35 11.49
N ARG A 75 4.05 17.60 11.12
CA ARG A 75 3.58 17.76 9.73
C ARG A 75 2.71 18.98 9.47
N ILE A 76 2.09 19.60 10.48
CA ILE A 76 1.14 20.71 10.31
C ILE A 76 1.77 22.04 10.78
N PRO A 77 2.45 22.84 9.93
CA PRO A 77 3.18 24.03 10.38
C PRO A 77 2.28 25.15 10.93
N SER A 78 1.01 25.17 10.55
CA SER A 78 0.03 26.20 10.90
C SER A 78 -0.67 25.97 12.24
N ARG A 79 -0.43 24.83 12.90
CA ARG A 79 -1.16 24.50 14.13
C ARG A 79 -0.71 25.37 15.31
N PRO A 80 -1.57 25.51 16.34
CA PRO A 80 -1.15 25.99 17.65
C PRO A 80 -0.06 25.11 18.29
N MET A 81 0.80 25.72 19.10
CA MET A 81 1.85 25.03 19.83
C MET A 81 1.26 24.22 21.00
N VAL A 82 1.81 23.03 21.28
CA VAL A 82 1.44 22.20 22.43
C VAL A 82 2.62 22.03 23.37
N ASP A 83 2.35 21.95 24.67
CA ASP A 83 3.40 21.73 25.67
C ASP A 83 3.81 20.24 25.69
N CYS A 84 5.11 19.98 25.60
CA CYS A 84 5.66 18.63 25.74
C CYS A 84 7.05 18.71 26.36
N LEU A 85 7.28 17.94 27.42
CA LEU A 85 8.46 18.11 28.27
C LEU A 85 9.33 16.85 28.28
N SER A 86 10.61 16.99 27.91
CA SER A 86 11.62 15.97 28.19
C SER A 86 12.39 16.30 29.48
N LEU A 87 12.38 15.39 30.48
CA LEU A 87 13.07 15.59 31.76
C LEU A 87 14.60 15.45 31.69
N THR A 88 15.14 15.37 30.49
CA THR A 88 16.57 15.11 30.24
C THR A 88 17.32 16.34 29.72
N THR A 89 16.63 17.47 29.51
CA THR A 89 17.20 18.68 28.87
C THR A 89 17.89 19.62 29.86
N ASN A 90 17.42 19.71 31.11
CA ASN A 90 18.02 20.58 32.12
C ASN A 90 19.16 19.86 32.85
N THR A 91 20.38 20.05 32.35
CA THR A 91 21.60 19.43 32.90
C THR A 91 21.87 19.83 34.35
N SER A 92 21.53 21.05 34.76
CA SER A 92 21.67 21.50 36.15
C SER A 92 20.78 20.70 37.10
N ILE A 93 19.52 20.45 36.72
CA ILE A 93 18.60 19.62 37.52
C ILE A 93 19.11 18.17 37.60
N LEU A 94 19.51 17.59 36.47
CA LEU A 94 20.01 16.22 36.43
C LEU A 94 21.24 16.03 37.33
N THR A 95 22.22 16.94 37.21
CA THR A 95 23.48 16.86 37.95
C THR A 95 23.30 17.15 39.44
N ALA A 96 22.48 18.15 39.81
CA ALA A 96 22.19 18.44 41.21
C ALA A 96 21.49 17.26 41.91
N ILE A 97 20.44 16.68 41.31
CA ILE A 97 19.75 15.53 41.92
C ILE A 97 20.67 14.30 42.02
N ALA A 98 21.47 14.05 40.98
CA ALA A 98 22.40 12.94 40.94
C ALA A 98 23.49 13.07 42.00
N ASN A 99 24.05 14.27 42.17
CA ASN A 99 25.08 14.58 43.15
C ASN A 99 24.54 14.57 44.59
N ASP A 100 23.43 15.25 44.83
CA ASP A 100 22.95 15.54 46.19
C ASP A 100 22.12 14.40 46.79
N THR A 101 21.59 13.48 45.96
CA THR A 101 20.80 12.34 46.45
C THR A 101 21.19 11.01 45.84
N SER A 102 20.97 10.84 44.54
CA SER A 102 21.32 9.64 43.79
C SER A 102 20.84 9.82 42.35
N TYR A 103 21.60 9.28 41.40
CA TYR A 103 21.13 9.18 40.02
C TYR A 103 19.80 8.40 39.91
N ASP A 104 19.51 7.51 40.85
CA ASP A 104 18.24 6.77 40.91
C ASP A 104 17.01 7.68 41.10
N ASN A 105 17.17 8.93 41.55
CA ASN A 105 16.04 9.83 41.84
C ASN A 105 15.84 10.93 40.79
N VAL A 106 16.65 10.97 39.72
CA VAL A 106 16.69 12.11 38.77
C VAL A 106 15.36 12.37 38.08
N PHE A 107 14.60 11.33 37.73
CA PHE A 107 13.27 11.51 37.14
C PHE A 107 12.19 11.65 38.20
N ALA A 108 12.24 10.88 39.28
CA ALA A 108 11.23 10.91 40.33
C ALA A 108 11.06 12.30 40.96
N LYS A 109 12.16 12.99 41.31
CA LYS A 109 12.09 14.34 41.89
C LYS A 109 11.53 15.39 40.92
N GLN A 110 11.88 15.27 39.63
CA GLN A 110 11.32 16.16 38.61
C GLN A 110 9.82 15.92 38.42
N ILE A 111 9.39 14.67 38.39
CA ILE A 111 7.97 14.28 38.27
C ILE A 111 7.17 14.78 39.47
N GLU A 112 7.68 14.61 40.68
CA GLU A 112 7.04 15.10 41.91
C GLU A 112 6.74 16.60 41.85
N SER A 113 7.64 17.38 41.25
CA SER A 113 7.50 18.83 41.13
C SER A 113 6.68 19.29 39.91
N LEU A 114 6.81 18.62 38.76
CA LEU A 114 6.36 19.14 37.46
C LEU A 114 5.12 18.45 36.90
N VAL A 115 4.80 17.24 37.37
CA VAL A 115 3.74 16.41 36.79
C VAL A 115 2.47 16.50 37.63
N ASN A 116 1.31 16.57 36.97
CA ASN A 116 -0.01 16.53 37.58
C ASN A 116 -0.85 15.35 37.04
N CYS A 117 -2.05 15.14 37.58
CA CYS A 117 -2.87 13.97 37.26
C CYS A 117 -3.45 13.94 35.83
N LYS A 118 -3.47 15.08 35.13
CA LYS A 118 -3.92 15.16 33.73
C LYS A 118 -2.81 14.85 32.74
N ASP A 119 -1.55 14.83 33.18
CA ASP A 119 -0.41 14.56 32.32
C ASP A 119 -0.28 13.06 32.02
N VAL A 120 0.39 12.76 30.91
CA VAL A 120 0.77 11.39 30.53
C VAL A 120 2.28 11.27 30.50
N ILE A 121 2.78 10.20 31.12
CA ILE A 121 4.19 9.86 31.08
C ILE A 121 4.49 8.89 29.94
N LEU A 122 5.53 9.21 29.17
CA LEU A 122 6.16 8.28 28.24
C LEU A 122 7.60 8.01 28.68
N ALA A 123 7.80 6.88 29.36
CA ALA A 123 9.10 6.43 29.82
C ALA A 123 9.77 5.51 28.80
N LEU A 124 11.05 5.72 28.51
CA LEU A 124 11.82 4.93 27.56
C LEU A 124 12.96 4.17 28.27
N SER A 125 13.01 2.85 28.13
CA SER A 125 14.07 2.02 28.69
C SER A 125 14.19 0.68 27.97
N THR A 126 15.26 0.48 27.19
CA THR A 126 15.44 -0.77 26.42
C THR A 126 15.49 -2.03 27.27
N SER A 127 16.04 -1.96 28.49
CA SER A 127 16.11 -3.10 29.41
C SER A 127 14.93 -3.21 30.37
N GLY A 128 14.22 -2.09 30.62
CA GLY A 128 13.21 -1.97 31.67
C GLY A 128 13.74 -2.15 33.10
N ASN A 129 15.06 -2.15 33.33
CA ASN A 129 15.66 -2.42 34.65
C ASN A 129 16.35 -1.20 35.29
N ALA A 130 16.39 -0.07 34.59
CA ALA A 130 16.98 1.16 35.11
C ALA A 130 16.19 1.69 36.31
N LYS A 131 16.84 1.76 37.48
CA LYS A 131 16.22 2.16 38.75
C LYS A 131 15.62 3.57 38.71
N ASN A 132 16.29 4.50 38.03
CA ASN A 132 15.81 5.87 37.88
C ASN A 132 14.53 5.95 37.05
N VAL A 133 14.42 5.15 35.98
CA VAL A 133 13.19 5.06 35.18
C VAL A 133 12.06 4.44 36.01
N ILE A 134 12.33 3.35 36.73
CA ILE A 134 11.36 2.67 37.60
C ILE A 134 10.79 3.63 38.64
N LYS A 135 11.65 4.32 39.39
CA LYS A 135 11.23 5.32 40.39
C LYS A 135 10.45 6.49 39.77
N GLY A 136 10.80 6.87 38.54
CA GLY A 136 10.04 7.87 37.79
C GLY A 136 8.61 7.43 37.53
N ILE A 137 8.41 6.21 37.03
CA ILE A 137 7.09 5.61 36.78
C ILE A 137 6.28 5.51 38.10
N GLU A 138 6.91 5.02 39.17
CA GLU A 138 6.25 4.92 40.48
C GLU A 138 5.78 6.29 41.00
N MET A 139 6.62 7.33 40.86
CA MET A 139 6.25 8.68 41.28
C MET A 139 5.14 9.26 40.41
N ALA A 140 5.15 9.03 39.11
CA ALA A 140 4.10 9.48 38.21
C ALA A 140 2.73 8.91 38.59
N LYS A 141 2.69 7.62 38.92
CA LYS A 141 1.47 6.97 39.43
C LYS A 141 1.01 7.59 40.75
N LYS A 142 1.93 7.91 41.67
CA LYS A 142 1.59 8.65 42.90
C LYS A 142 1.02 10.04 42.63
N ARG A 143 1.43 10.70 41.55
CA ARG A 143 0.87 11.98 41.07
C ARG A 143 -0.45 11.83 40.32
N GLY A 144 -0.91 10.59 40.10
CA GLY A 144 -2.15 10.28 39.39
C GLY A 144 -2.05 10.34 37.87
N ALA A 145 -0.85 10.51 37.31
CA ALA A 145 -0.64 10.52 35.87
C ALA A 145 -0.67 9.09 35.30
N LYS A 146 -1.22 8.92 34.09
CA LYS A 146 -1.12 7.65 33.36
C LYS A 146 0.32 7.40 32.91
N THR A 147 0.78 6.16 32.98
CA THR A 147 2.17 5.81 32.66
C THR A 147 2.29 4.82 31.50
N ILE A 148 3.03 5.21 30.46
CA ILE A 148 3.35 4.41 29.30
C ILE A 148 4.86 4.11 29.31
N LEU A 149 5.23 2.86 29.07
CA LEU A 149 6.63 2.41 28.97
C LEU A 149 6.92 1.86 27.57
N LEU A 150 7.96 2.41 26.91
CA LEU A 150 8.61 1.77 25.77
C LEU A 150 9.82 0.96 26.25
N THR A 151 9.84 -0.34 25.94
CA THR A 151 10.87 -1.26 26.43
C THR A 151 11.19 -2.36 25.42
N GLY A 152 12.27 -3.12 25.65
CA GLY A 152 12.57 -4.33 24.89
C GLY A 152 11.67 -5.50 25.28
N GLN A 153 11.79 -6.62 24.57
CA GLN A 153 10.86 -7.76 24.65
C GLN A 153 10.66 -8.28 26.08
N LYS A 154 11.73 -8.29 26.88
CA LYS A 154 11.70 -8.78 28.27
C LYS A 154 10.93 -7.88 29.23
N GLY A 155 10.74 -6.60 28.90
CA GLY A 155 10.03 -5.62 29.73
C GLY A 155 10.73 -5.19 31.02
N GLY A 156 11.57 -6.04 31.61
CA GLY A 156 12.28 -5.78 32.87
C GLY A 156 11.34 -5.58 34.05
N LYS A 157 11.86 -4.96 35.11
CA LYS A 157 11.09 -4.64 36.32
C LYS A 157 10.11 -3.49 36.14
N ALA A 158 10.31 -2.63 35.15
CA ALA A 158 9.45 -1.47 34.88
C ALA A 158 8.11 -1.85 34.23
N ALA A 159 8.07 -2.86 33.38
CA ALA A 159 6.86 -3.24 32.64
C ALA A 159 5.62 -3.54 33.51
N PRO A 160 5.71 -4.33 34.61
CA PRO A 160 4.55 -4.55 35.47
C PRO A 160 4.14 -3.33 36.31
N LEU A 161 4.98 -2.28 36.37
CA LEU A 161 4.69 -1.07 37.15
C LEU A 161 3.98 -0.01 36.32
N ALA A 162 4.28 0.09 35.02
CA ALA A 162 3.61 0.99 34.09
C ALA A 162 2.15 0.56 33.84
N ASP A 163 1.26 1.51 33.60
CA ASP A 163 -0.15 1.22 33.27
C ASP A 163 -0.28 0.61 31.87
N LEU A 164 0.61 1.00 30.95
CA LEU A 164 0.74 0.43 29.61
C LEU A 164 2.23 0.21 29.28
N SER A 165 2.55 -0.96 28.73
CA SER A 165 3.89 -1.28 28.26
C SER A 165 3.87 -1.73 26.80
N ILE A 166 4.61 -1.03 25.94
CA ILE A 166 4.87 -1.41 24.56
C ILE A 166 6.24 -2.11 24.53
N LYS A 167 6.21 -3.43 24.34
CA LYS A 167 7.40 -4.29 24.38
C LYS A 167 7.85 -4.58 22.96
N VAL A 168 8.89 -3.88 22.50
CA VAL A 168 9.46 -4.11 21.16
C VAL A 168 9.94 -5.57 21.07
N PRO A 169 9.57 -6.33 20.03
CA PRO A 169 9.89 -7.76 19.88
C PRO A 169 11.35 -8.00 19.48
N SER A 170 12.27 -7.45 20.26
CA SER A 170 13.72 -7.60 20.13
C SER A 170 14.38 -7.57 21.51
N ASN A 171 15.55 -8.22 21.58
CA ASN A 171 16.47 -8.12 22.72
C ASN A 171 17.74 -7.32 22.39
N ASP A 172 17.88 -6.87 21.14
CA ASP A 172 19.00 -6.06 20.68
C ASP A 172 18.73 -4.57 20.94
N THR A 173 19.60 -3.92 21.72
CA THR A 173 19.38 -2.54 22.20
C THR A 173 19.31 -1.53 21.04
N PRO A 174 20.23 -1.50 20.07
CA PRO A 174 20.10 -0.65 18.89
C PRO A 174 18.76 -0.84 18.16
N ARG A 175 18.35 -2.08 17.89
CA ARG A 175 17.05 -2.33 17.23
C ARG A 175 15.86 -1.87 18.07
N ILE A 176 15.93 -2.02 19.40
CA ILE A 176 14.89 -1.51 20.31
C ILE A 176 14.80 0.02 20.23
N GLN A 177 15.92 0.75 20.22
CA GLN A 177 15.94 2.21 20.13
C GLN A 177 15.38 2.70 18.79
N GLU A 178 15.80 2.07 17.68
CA GLU A 178 15.24 2.35 16.34
C GLU A 178 13.73 2.12 16.26
N SER A 179 13.18 1.20 17.06
CA SER A 179 11.74 1.01 17.19
C SER A 179 11.09 2.02 18.14
N HIS A 180 11.75 2.43 19.23
CA HIS A 180 11.22 3.45 20.14
C HIS A 180 11.00 4.77 19.43
N ILE A 181 11.97 5.23 18.63
CA ILE A 181 11.83 6.46 17.85
C ILE A 181 10.74 6.34 16.79
N ALA A 182 10.63 5.18 16.11
CA ALA A 182 9.58 4.93 15.13
C ALA A 182 8.18 4.97 15.76
N ILE A 183 8.01 4.38 16.96
CA ILE A 183 6.77 4.48 17.74
C ILE A 183 6.49 5.94 18.10
N GLY A 184 7.51 6.67 18.56
CA GLY A 184 7.40 8.10 18.88
C GLY A 184 6.92 8.94 17.69
N HIS A 185 7.46 8.70 16.49
CA HIS A 185 7.01 9.36 15.26
C HIS A 185 5.57 9.01 14.89
N ILE A 186 5.18 7.73 14.97
CA ILE A 186 3.78 7.32 14.71
C ILE A 186 2.81 8.01 15.69
N ILE A 187 3.15 8.05 16.98
CA ILE A 187 2.36 8.76 17.99
C ILE A 187 2.30 10.25 17.66
N SER A 188 3.43 10.87 17.31
CA SER A 188 3.49 12.30 16.96
C SER A 188 2.57 12.63 15.77
N ASP A 189 2.61 11.79 14.73
CA ASP A 189 1.81 11.91 13.51
C ASP A 189 0.31 11.88 13.83
N ILE A 190 -0.14 10.81 14.50
CA ILE A 190 -1.56 10.59 14.78
C ILE A 190 -2.10 11.62 15.79
N VAL A 191 -1.34 11.91 16.85
CA VAL A 191 -1.78 12.89 17.87
C VAL A 191 -1.91 14.28 17.24
N GLU A 192 -0.94 14.70 16.44
CA GLU A 192 -0.98 16.01 15.78
C GLU A 192 -2.16 16.09 14.80
N TYR A 193 -2.34 15.06 13.96
CA TYR A 193 -3.45 15.01 13.02
C TYR A 193 -4.80 15.11 13.75
N GLU A 194 -5.04 14.30 14.78
CA GLU A 194 -6.35 14.30 15.47
C GLU A 194 -6.64 15.59 16.23
N LEU A 195 -5.63 16.22 16.84
CA LEU A 195 -5.80 17.50 17.54
C LEU A 195 -6.01 18.67 16.57
N PHE A 196 -5.45 18.60 15.37
CA PHE A 196 -5.32 19.78 14.50
C PHE A 196 -5.79 19.57 13.05
N LYS A 197 -6.50 18.50 12.72
CA LYS A 197 -7.07 18.27 11.39
C LYS A 197 -7.91 19.44 10.86
N ASP A 198 -8.59 20.19 11.74
CA ASP A 198 -9.34 21.39 11.34
C ASP A 198 -8.44 22.52 10.81
N TYR A 199 -7.15 22.55 11.18
CA TYR A 199 -6.16 23.50 10.66
C TYR A 199 -5.62 23.09 9.29
N LEU A 200 -5.75 21.81 8.91
CA LEU A 200 -5.59 21.39 7.51
C LEU A 200 -6.76 21.87 6.66
N GLU A 201 -7.95 22.03 7.26
CA GLU A 201 -9.17 22.43 6.56
C GLU A 201 -9.39 23.94 6.48
N LYS A 202 -8.62 24.75 7.23
CA LYS A 202 -8.77 26.21 7.30
C LYS A 202 -7.96 27.00 6.28
N ASP A 203 -7.13 26.34 5.49
CA ASP A 203 -6.50 26.93 4.32
C ASP A 203 -6.46 25.91 3.18
N PRO A 204 -7.62 25.48 2.65
CA PRO A 204 -7.59 24.78 1.39
C PRO A 204 -7.09 25.82 0.41
N LEU A 205 -5.84 25.67 -0.06
CA LEU A 205 -5.42 26.28 -1.31
C LEU A 205 -6.65 26.22 -2.23
N ASP A 206 -7.11 27.38 -2.72
CA ASP A 206 -8.25 27.45 -3.63
C ASP A 206 -7.84 26.85 -4.98
N ILE A 207 -7.67 25.53 -4.97
CA ILE A 207 -7.21 24.74 -6.09
C ILE A 207 -8.42 24.60 -7.00
N LYS A 208 -8.44 25.46 -8.02
CA LYS A 208 -9.49 25.49 -9.03
C LYS A 208 -9.40 24.30 -9.99
N GLU A 209 -8.20 23.76 -10.15
CA GLU A 209 -7.93 22.64 -11.05
C GLU A 209 -6.88 21.69 -10.46
N ALA A 210 -7.13 20.39 -10.56
CA ALA A 210 -6.20 19.36 -10.13
C ALA A 210 -6.12 18.22 -11.15
N GLU A 211 -4.95 17.61 -11.23
CA GLU A 211 -4.70 16.50 -12.14
C GLU A 211 -4.00 15.35 -11.43
N ALA A 212 -4.38 14.12 -11.77
CA ALA A 212 -3.64 12.91 -11.42
C ALA A 212 -3.78 11.85 -12.51
N SER A 213 -2.85 10.89 -12.53
CA SER A 213 -2.90 9.76 -13.45
C SER A 213 -2.52 8.48 -12.75
N ALA A 214 -3.05 7.36 -13.21
CA ALA A 214 -2.65 6.03 -12.74
C ALA A 214 -2.44 5.08 -13.94
N PRO A 215 -1.37 4.28 -13.92
CA PRO A 215 -1.09 3.31 -14.97
C PRO A 215 -1.99 2.07 -14.85
N VAL A 216 -2.20 1.41 -15.98
CA VAL A 216 -2.77 0.06 -15.99
C VAL A 216 -1.67 -0.99 -15.81
N ARG A 217 -2.06 -2.26 -15.67
CA ARG A 217 -1.13 -3.37 -15.39
C ARG A 217 -1.32 -4.57 -16.30
N ILE A 218 -0.22 -5.21 -16.66
CA ILE A 218 -0.19 -6.55 -17.27
C ILE A 218 0.02 -7.62 -16.20
N HIS A 219 -0.45 -8.80 -16.51
CA HIS A 219 -0.39 -9.97 -15.64
C HIS A 219 0.67 -10.95 -16.11
N LEU A 220 1.52 -11.46 -15.22
CA LEU A 220 2.53 -12.46 -15.56
C LEU A 220 2.38 -13.79 -14.81
N GLY A 221 1.83 -13.83 -13.60
CA GLY A 221 1.56 -15.11 -12.92
C GLY A 221 0.53 -14.96 -11.81
N GLU A 222 -0.46 -15.87 -11.72
CA GLU A 222 -1.63 -15.72 -10.84
C GLU A 222 -1.81 -16.86 -9.84
N GLY A 223 -1.65 -16.56 -8.56
CA GLY A 223 -1.86 -17.52 -7.46
C GLY A 223 -3.23 -17.41 -6.82
N GLY A 224 -4.08 -16.53 -7.35
CA GLY A 224 -5.35 -16.10 -6.77
C GLY A 224 -5.18 -14.85 -5.91
N ASP A 225 -5.99 -13.84 -6.19
CA ASP A 225 -6.08 -12.56 -5.48
C ASP A 225 -7.53 -12.18 -5.15
N THR A 226 -8.50 -13.08 -5.39
CA THR A 226 -9.91 -12.82 -5.05
C THR A 226 -10.17 -13.02 -3.57
N ASP A 227 -11.22 -12.37 -3.05
CA ASP A 227 -11.70 -12.55 -1.68
C ASP A 227 -11.82 -14.03 -1.30
N TYR A 228 -12.38 -14.85 -2.19
CA TYR A 228 -12.50 -16.28 -1.94
C TYR A 228 -11.14 -16.96 -1.70
N TYR A 229 -10.15 -16.72 -2.55
CA TYR A 229 -8.82 -17.31 -2.39
C TYR A 229 -8.19 -16.93 -1.05
N VAL A 230 -8.28 -15.67 -0.67
CA VAL A 230 -7.60 -15.19 0.54
C VAL A 230 -8.40 -15.51 1.80
N GLU A 231 -9.72 -15.29 1.81
CA GLU A 231 -10.58 -15.50 2.97
C GLU A 231 -10.76 -16.98 3.32
N LYS A 232 -10.92 -17.87 2.33
CA LYS A 232 -11.08 -19.30 2.59
C LYS A 232 -9.77 -19.99 2.83
N LEU A 233 -8.72 -19.58 2.13
CA LEU A 233 -7.51 -20.37 2.03
C LEU A 233 -6.27 -19.71 2.66
N GLY A 234 -6.44 -18.50 3.20
CA GLY A 234 -5.48 -17.82 4.07
C GLY A 234 -4.37 -17.06 3.35
N TRP A 235 -4.13 -17.32 2.05
CA TRP A 235 -3.05 -16.69 1.30
C TRP A 235 -3.26 -16.71 -0.23
N GLY A 236 -2.63 -15.75 -0.91
CA GLY A 236 -2.53 -15.62 -2.37
C GLY A 236 -1.23 -14.91 -2.78
N CYS A 237 -0.82 -15.03 -4.04
CA CYS A 237 0.34 -14.29 -4.56
C CYS A 237 0.24 -14.02 -6.06
N ILE A 238 0.92 -12.96 -6.52
CA ILE A 238 0.87 -12.56 -7.94
C ILE A 238 2.17 -11.90 -8.38
N VAL A 239 2.45 -11.97 -9.68
CA VAL A 239 3.45 -11.12 -10.34
C VAL A 239 2.77 -10.32 -11.44
N ASN A 240 2.86 -9.00 -11.36
CA ASN A 240 2.32 -8.07 -12.34
C ASN A 240 3.36 -7.00 -12.73
N ALA A 241 3.05 -6.23 -13.77
CA ALA A 241 3.85 -5.08 -14.15
C ALA A 241 2.96 -3.93 -14.60
N THR A 242 3.27 -2.72 -14.15
CA THR A 242 2.55 -1.49 -14.54
C THR A 242 3.11 -0.89 -15.82
N LEU A 243 2.22 -0.41 -16.67
CA LEU A 243 2.55 0.13 -17.98
C LEU A 243 2.67 1.65 -17.92
N GLU A 244 3.79 2.19 -18.39
CA GLU A 244 3.95 3.63 -18.53
C GLU A 244 3.06 4.18 -19.65
N SER A 245 3.01 3.46 -20.78
CA SER A 245 2.38 3.92 -22.02
C SER A 245 0.86 3.84 -22.02
N HIS A 246 0.26 3.19 -21.02
CA HIS A 246 -1.19 2.96 -20.95
C HIS A 246 -1.71 3.39 -19.57
N ARG A 247 -2.60 4.38 -19.53
CA ARG A 247 -3.02 5.00 -18.28
C ARG A 247 -4.39 5.65 -18.36
N TYR A 248 -4.89 6.00 -17.18
CA TYR A 248 -6.00 6.92 -16.99
C TYR A 248 -5.44 8.21 -16.41
N LYS A 249 -5.90 9.33 -16.95
CA LYS A 249 -5.57 10.66 -16.49
C LYS A 249 -6.89 11.37 -16.15
N CYS A 250 -6.98 11.92 -14.95
CA CYS A 250 -8.15 12.63 -14.47
C CYS A 250 -7.76 14.08 -14.20
N THR A 251 -8.43 15.00 -14.89
CA THR A 251 -8.33 16.44 -14.66
C THR A 251 -9.67 16.92 -14.13
N ILE A 252 -9.65 17.57 -12.97
CA ILE A 252 -10.86 18.01 -12.26
C ILE A 252 -10.80 19.53 -12.12
N LYS A 253 -11.92 20.19 -12.41
CA LYS A 253 -12.10 21.64 -12.26
C LYS A 253 -13.28 21.93 -11.34
N LYS A 254 -13.08 22.75 -10.32
CA LYS A 254 -14.18 23.28 -9.50
C LYS A 254 -14.93 24.37 -10.27
N LEU A 255 -16.26 24.32 -10.25
CA LEU A 255 -17.10 25.38 -10.81
C LEU A 255 -18.02 25.93 -9.71
N GLU A 256 -17.79 27.18 -9.30
CA GLU A 256 -18.52 27.82 -8.19
C GLU A 256 -20.00 28.10 -8.50
N SER A 257 -20.38 28.16 -9.78
CA SER A 257 -21.72 28.53 -10.22
C SER A 257 -22.62 27.36 -10.62
N THR A 258 -22.18 26.11 -10.45
CA THR A 258 -22.93 24.91 -10.87
C THR A 258 -23.27 23.99 -9.70
N ASN A 259 -24.48 23.44 -9.69
CA ASN A 259 -24.87 22.36 -8.79
C ASN A 259 -24.65 20.97 -9.40
N GLU A 260 -24.18 20.93 -10.63
CA GLU A 260 -24.01 19.74 -11.46
C GLU A 260 -22.54 19.30 -11.51
N ILE A 261 -22.34 17.99 -11.62
CA ILE A 261 -21.03 17.40 -11.91
C ILE A 261 -21.06 16.93 -13.37
N LYS A 262 -20.24 17.56 -14.20
CA LYS A 262 -20.10 17.21 -15.61
C LYS A 262 -18.94 16.24 -15.78
N VAL A 263 -19.19 15.09 -16.40
CA VAL A 263 -18.17 14.07 -16.68
C VAL A 263 -17.95 13.99 -18.19
N ILE A 264 -16.69 14.12 -18.60
CA ILE A 264 -16.24 13.99 -19.99
C ILE A 264 -15.19 12.89 -20.02
N ILE A 265 -15.40 11.85 -20.82
CA ILE A 265 -14.47 10.75 -21.02
C ILE A 265 -14.00 10.78 -22.47
N ILE A 266 -12.69 10.86 -22.66
CA ILE A 266 -12.03 10.79 -23.97
C ILE A 266 -11.12 9.56 -23.99
N ASN A 267 -11.37 8.67 -24.95
CA ASN A 267 -10.56 7.47 -25.16
C ASN A 267 -9.95 7.45 -26.57
N SER A 268 -8.67 7.82 -26.62
CA SER A 268 -7.88 7.90 -27.87
C SER A 268 -7.74 6.57 -28.60
N PHE A 269 -7.92 5.41 -27.93
CA PHE A 269 -7.91 4.11 -28.60
C PHE A 269 -9.03 3.99 -29.64
N TYR A 270 -10.16 4.67 -29.43
CA TYR A 270 -11.34 4.61 -30.28
C TYR A 270 -11.49 5.80 -31.24
N GLU A 271 -10.60 6.80 -31.19
CA GLU A 271 -10.72 8.07 -31.94
C GLU A 271 -10.97 7.86 -33.45
N ASN A 272 -10.33 6.85 -34.04
CA ASN A 272 -10.49 6.48 -35.46
C ASN A 272 -11.28 5.17 -35.68
N LYS A 273 -11.95 4.65 -34.64
CA LYS A 273 -12.66 3.36 -34.68
C LYS A 273 -14.15 3.50 -34.40
N ASP A 274 -14.52 4.25 -33.36
CA ASP A 274 -15.89 4.43 -32.91
C ASP A 274 -16.01 5.73 -32.10
N TYR A 275 -16.65 6.75 -32.70
CA TYR A 275 -16.80 8.07 -32.07
C TYR A 275 -17.55 8.02 -30.73
N ASN A 276 -18.58 7.17 -30.60
CA ASN A 276 -19.36 7.07 -29.37
C ASN A 276 -18.58 6.39 -28.24
N LYS A 277 -17.62 5.53 -28.57
CA LYS A 277 -16.66 5.00 -27.59
C LYS A 277 -15.48 5.94 -27.33
N ALA A 278 -15.12 6.75 -28.32
CA ALA A 278 -14.03 7.73 -28.21
C ALA A 278 -14.39 8.91 -27.31
N LYS A 279 -15.65 9.35 -27.30
CA LYS A 279 -16.10 10.44 -26.44
C LYS A 279 -17.45 10.14 -25.80
N LYS A 280 -17.49 10.17 -24.47
CA LYS A 280 -18.72 10.05 -23.67
C LYS A 280 -18.85 11.28 -22.78
N GLU A 281 -20.05 11.82 -22.67
CA GLU A 281 -20.34 13.00 -21.86
C GLU A 281 -21.69 12.80 -21.15
N TYR A 282 -21.72 13.02 -19.84
CA TYR A 282 -22.94 12.92 -19.04
C TYR A 282 -22.83 13.75 -17.76
N ILE A 283 -23.98 13.97 -17.12
CA ILE A 283 -24.09 14.77 -15.90
C ILE A 283 -24.49 13.87 -14.73
N ILE A 284 -23.84 14.04 -13.59
CA ILE A 284 -24.21 13.40 -12.32
C ILE A 284 -24.95 14.43 -11.47
N ASN A 285 -26.28 14.29 -11.40
CA ASN A 285 -27.14 15.15 -10.59
C ASN A 285 -27.20 14.72 -9.12
N ASN A 286 -27.18 13.40 -8.87
CA ASN A 286 -27.24 12.81 -7.55
C ASN A 286 -26.14 11.76 -7.39
N VAL A 287 -25.06 12.14 -6.72
CA VAL A 287 -23.89 11.28 -6.49
C VAL A 287 -24.27 10.01 -5.72
N LYS A 288 -25.11 10.12 -4.69
CA LYS A 288 -25.50 8.97 -3.83
C LYS A 288 -26.29 7.92 -4.60
N GLU A 289 -27.20 8.35 -5.48
CA GLU A 289 -28.02 7.44 -6.28
C GLU A 289 -27.16 6.76 -7.36
N LYS A 290 -26.28 7.53 -8.01
CA LYS A 290 -25.46 7.04 -9.13
C LYS A 290 -24.29 6.15 -8.68
N ALA A 291 -23.83 6.29 -7.43
CA ALA A 291 -22.69 5.56 -6.87
C ALA A 291 -22.82 4.03 -6.91
N LYS A 292 -24.02 3.47 -7.05
CA LYS A 292 -24.21 2.01 -7.16
C LYS A 292 -23.84 1.44 -8.53
N GLU A 293 -23.82 2.27 -9.57
CA GLU A 293 -23.66 1.84 -10.97
C GLU A 293 -22.50 2.54 -11.69
N ASP A 294 -21.96 3.60 -11.10
CA ASP A 294 -20.91 4.42 -11.69
C ASP A 294 -19.75 4.62 -10.69
N ILE A 295 -18.57 4.11 -11.07
CA ILE A 295 -17.35 4.19 -10.28
C ILE A 295 -16.88 5.63 -10.04
N ILE A 296 -17.20 6.56 -10.96
CA ILE A 296 -16.85 7.97 -10.83
C ILE A 296 -17.72 8.59 -9.73
N ALA A 297 -19.03 8.34 -9.76
CA ALA A 297 -19.94 8.78 -8.70
C ALA A 297 -19.59 8.15 -7.34
N ALA A 298 -19.28 6.86 -7.31
CA ALA A 298 -18.86 6.15 -6.09
C ALA A 298 -17.58 6.74 -5.50
N THR A 299 -16.59 7.06 -6.34
CA THR A 299 -15.33 7.68 -5.91
C THR A 299 -15.56 9.10 -5.36
N ILE A 300 -16.43 9.90 -6.01
CA ILE A 300 -16.80 11.23 -5.51
C ILE A 300 -17.48 11.11 -4.16
N LEU A 301 -18.42 10.17 -4.00
CA LEU A 301 -19.17 9.97 -2.75
C LEU A 301 -18.26 9.76 -1.55
N GLU A 302 -17.22 8.93 -1.72
CA GLU A 302 -16.30 8.57 -0.63
C GLU A 302 -15.23 9.65 -0.38
N VAL A 303 -14.69 10.28 -1.44
CA VAL A 303 -13.54 11.19 -1.29
C VAL A 303 -13.97 12.63 -1.07
N PHE A 304 -14.90 13.12 -1.89
CA PHE A 304 -15.35 14.51 -1.86
C PHE A 304 -16.83 14.64 -2.30
N PRO A 305 -17.78 14.20 -1.45
CA PRO A 305 -19.20 14.13 -1.82
C PRO A 305 -19.84 15.46 -2.22
N ASP A 306 -19.30 16.58 -1.73
CA ASP A 306 -19.76 17.93 -2.06
C ASP A 306 -19.10 18.52 -3.32
N PHE A 307 -18.27 17.75 -4.02
CA PHE A 307 -17.60 18.23 -5.23
C PHE A 307 -18.62 18.68 -6.29
N LYS A 308 -18.35 19.85 -6.90
CA LYS A 308 -19.11 20.43 -8.01
C LYS A 308 -18.15 20.95 -9.07
N GLY A 309 -18.44 20.64 -10.33
CA GLY A 309 -17.65 21.09 -11.46
C GLY A 309 -17.50 20.05 -12.56
N GLU A 310 -16.35 20.08 -13.24
CA GLU A 310 -16.07 19.25 -14.41
C GLU A 310 -14.97 18.23 -14.11
N ILE A 311 -15.18 16.99 -14.56
CA ILE A 311 -14.19 15.91 -14.53
C ILE A 311 -13.94 15.48 -15.97
N LEU A 312 -12.71 15.69 -16.42
CA LEU A 312 -12.19 15.17 -17.68
C LEU A 312 -11.35 13.92 -17.40
N ILE A 313 -11.69 12.82 -18.05
CA ILE A 313 -10.98 11.55 -18.00
C ILE A 313 -10.41 11.26 -19.38
N GLU A 314 -9.10 11.13 -19.48
CA GLU A 314 -8.39 10.79 -20.70
C GLU A 314 -7.75 9.40 -20.57
N SER A 315 -7.92 8.54 -21.57
CA SER A 315 -7.28 7.23 -21.64
C SER A 315 -6.95 6.81 -23.07
N ASN A 316 -6.06 5.82 -23.18
CA ASN A 316 -5.77 5.08 -24.40
C ASN A 316 -5.98 3.56 -24.22
N VAL A 317 -6.68 3.18 -23.15
CA VAL A 317 -6.89 1.79 -22.76
C VAL A 317 -8.22 1.30 -23.33
N PRO A 318 -8.26 0.17 -24.06
CA PRO A 318 -9.51 -0.41 -24.52
C PRO A 318 -10.43 -0.79 -23.34
N GLU A 319 -11.73 -0.63 -23.53
CA GLU A 319 -12.72 -1.11 -22.56
C GLU A 319 -12.67 -2.65 -22.47
N VAL A 320 -12.85 -3.17 -21.25
CA VAL A 320 -12.80 -4.61 -20.96
C VAL A 320 -11.47 -5.25 -21.44
N SER A 321 -10.37 -4.51 -21.34
CA SER A 321 -9.02 -4.95 -21.76
C SER A 321 -8.39 -5.98 -20.83
N GLY A 322 -8.95 -6.23 -19.65
CA GLY A 322 -8.32 -7.07 -18.63
C GLY A 322 -7.06 -6.43 -18.03
N LEU A 323 -6.77 -5.15 -18.28
CA LEU A 323 -5.59 -4.43 -17.77
C LEU A 323 -5.81 -3.72 -16.42
N GLY A 324 -6.97 -3.86 -15.79
CA GLY A 324 -7.29 -3.18 -14.52
C GLY A 324 -7.70 -1.71 -14.70
N GLY A 325 -8.37 -1.40 -15.82
CA GLY A 325 -8.71 -0.02 -16.19
C GLY A 325 -9.68 0.68 -15.23
N SER A 326 -10.68 -0.03 -14.70
CA SER A 326 -11.62 0.53 -13.71
C SER A 326 -10.90 0.98 -12.44
N SER A 327 -10.03 0.12 -11.91
CA SER A 327 -9.25 0.42 -10.69
C SER A 327 -8.24 1.53 -10.93
N SER A 328 -7.61 1.55 -12.12
CA SER A 328 -6.70 2.64 -12.50
C SER A 328 -7.44 3.97 -12.59
N LEU A 329 -8.64 4.00 -13.18
CA LEU A 329 -9.50 5.17 -13.21
C LEU A 329 -9.84 5.65 -11.79
N SER A 330 -10.25 4.74 -10.92
CA SER A 330 -10.59 5.04 -9.52
C SER A 330 -9.38 5.63 -8.77
N VAL A 331 -8.20 5.01 -8.86
CA VAL A 331 -6.96 5.52 -8.24
C VAL A 331 -6.57 6.91 -8.76
N ALA A 332 -6.65 7.13 -10.07
CA ALA A 332 -6.36 8.45 -10.65
C ALA A 332 -7.37 9.50 -10.14
N LEU A 333 -8.65 9.16 -10.08
CA LEU A 333 -9.71 10.05 -9.61
C LEU A 333 -9.59 10.35 -8.11
N ILE A 334 -9.31 9.35 -7.27
CA ILE A 334 -9.04 9.53 -5.82
C ILE A 334 -7.95 10.60 -5.63
N ASN A 335 -6.80 10.41 -6.28
CA ASN A 335 -5.67 11.33 -6.13
C ASN A 335 -6.00 12.75 -6.62
N ALA A 336 -6.73 12.88 -7.74
CA ALA A 336 -7.16 14.20 -8.23
C ALA A 336 -8.17 14.87 -7.27
N LEU A 337 -9.08 14.11 -6.67
CA LEU A 337 -10.05 14.63 -5.69
C LEU A 337 -9.39 15.04 -4.36
N PHE A 338 -8.41 14.28 -3.85
CA PHE A 338 -7.64 14.69 -2.67
C PHE A 338 -6.89 16.01 -2.92
N LYS A 339 -6.23 16.13 -4.08
CA LYS A 339 -5.56 17.37 -4.50
C LYS A 339 -6.52 18.55 -4.56
N ILE A 340 -7.65 18.42 -5.26
CA ILE A 340 -8.58 19.55 -5.41
C ILE A 340 -9.29 19.93 -4.10
N LYS A 341 -9.42 18.97 -3.17
CA LYS A 341 -9.93 19.20 -1.82
C LYS A 341 -8.92 19.92 -0.93
N GLY A 342 -7.66 20.06 -1.36
CA GLY A 342 -6.58 20.67 -0.57
C GLY A 342 -6.07 19.76 0.56
N LYS A 343 -6.31 18.45 0.48
CA LYS A 343 -5.82 17.48 1.47
C LYS A 343 -4.50 16.85 0.99
N GLU A 344 -3.69 16.39 1.95
CA GLU A 344 -2.52 15.56 1.65
C GLU A 344 -2.94 14.32 0.86
N LEU A 345 -2.10 13.90 -0.09
CA LEU A 345 -2.38 12.71 -0.88
C LEU A 345 -2.34 11.46 0.01
N PRO A 346 -3.28 10.52 -0.17
CA PRO A 346 -3.19 9.23 0.53
C PRO A 346 -1.90 8.52 0.12
N THR A 347 -1.32 7.75 1.05
CA THR A 347 -0.23 6.83 0.71
C THR A 347 -0.71 5.81 -0.35
N PRO A 348 0.19 5.19 -1.14
CA PRO A 348 -0.22 4.19 -2.13
C PRO A 348 -1.08 3.05 -1.57
N ILE A 349 -0.80 2.64 -0.32
CA ILE A 349 -1.58 1.60 0.37
C ILE A 349 -2.98 2.10 0.70
N GLU A 350 -3.11 3.30 1.27
CA GLU A 350 -4.41 3.90 1.59
C GLU A 350 -5.25 4.14 0.33
N CYS A 351 -4.63 4.64 -0.74
CA CYS A 351 -5.27 4.85 -2.02
C CYS A 351 -5.79 3.54 -2.62
N ALA A 352 -4.98 2.47 -2.57
CA ALA A 352 -5.37 1.15 -3.05
C ALA A 352 -6.54 0.56 -2.26
N TYR A 353 -6.50 0.64 -0.92
CA TYR A 353 -7.59 0.14 -0.07
C TYR A 353 -8.87 0.97 -0.23
N LEU A 354 -8.77 2.29 -0.42
CA LEU A 354 -9.93 3.13 -0.69
C LEU A 354 -10.56 2.79 -2.04
N SER A 355 -9.76 2.60 -3.09
CA SER A 355 -10.23 2.12 -4.39
C SER A 355 -10.88 0.74 -4.30
N TYR A 356 -10.31 -0.15 -3.47
CA TYR A 356 -10.87 -1.48 -3.19
C TYR A 356 -12.25 -1.37 -2.52
N HIS A 357 -12.38 -0.54 -1.48
CA HIS A 357 -13.63 -0.28 -0.78
C HIS A 357 -14.71 0.22 -1.74
N ILE A 358 -14.38 1.20 -2.59
CA ILE A 358 -15.29 1.75 -3.60
C ILE A 358 -15.81 0.65 -4.53
N GLU A 359 -14.93 -0.18 -5.09
CA GLU A 359 -15.36 -1.21 -6.05
C GLU A 359 -16.05 -2.42 -5.40
N ARG A 360 -15.48 -2.97 -4.33
CA ARG A 360 -15.89 -4.27 -3.77
C ARG A 360 -16.96 -4.15 -2.72
N GLU A 361 -16.96 -3.08 -1.93
CA GLU A 361 -17.86 -2.93 -0.79
C GLU A 361 -19.02 -1.99 -1.10
N LEU A 362 -18.73 -0.84 -1.73
CA LEU A 362 -19.76 0.14 -2.09
C LEU A 362 -20.52 -0.25 -3.37
N MET A 363 -19.80 -0.60 -4.45
CA MET A 363 -20.41 -1.01 -5.71
C MET A 363 -20.74 -2.50 -5.80
N ILE A 364 -20.22 -3.32 -4.89
CA ILE A 364 -20.46 -4.78 -4.84
C ILE A 364 -20.02 -5.47 -6.15
N ILE A 365 -18.96 -4.99 -6.78
CA ILE A 365 -18.37 -5.61 -7.97
C ILE A 365 -17.43 -6.70 -7.52
N LYS A 366 -17.70 -7.97 -7.86
CA LYS A 366 -16.78 -9.08 -7.57
C LYS A 366 -15.43 -8.88 -8.26
N GLY A 367 -14.33 -9.15 -7.56
CA GLY A 367 -12.98 -9.13 -8.13
C GLY A 367 -11.90 -9.33 -7.07
N GLY A 368 -10.64 -9.20 -7.48
CA GLY A 368 -9.48 -9.32 -6.59
C GLY A 368 -8.91 -7.98 -6.13
N TYR A 369 -7.76 -8.06 -5.46
CA TYR A 369 -7.02 -6.94 -4.88
C TYR A 369 -5.93 -6.38 -5.81
N GLN A 370 -5.43 -7.13 -6.79
CA GLN A 370 -4.17 -6.76 -7.45
C GLN A 370 -4.22 -5.42 -8.22
N ASP A 371 -5.39 -5.05 -8.77
CA ASP A 371 -5.53 -3.98 -9.76
C ASP A 371 -5.33 -2.62 -9.11
N GLN A 372 -5.98 -2.42 -7.97
CA GLN A 372 -5.91 -1.20 -7.16
C GLN A 372 -4.49 -0.98 -6.65
N PHE A 373 -3.86 -2.05 -6.14
CA PHE A 373 -2.50 -1.97 -5.61
C PHE A 373 -1.48 -1.73 -6.71
N ALA A 374 -1.62 -2.35 -7.88
CA ALA A 374 -0.72 -2.08 -9.01
C ALA A 374 -0.83 -0.62 -9.45
N ALA A 375 -2.05 -0.11 -9.65
CA ALA A 375 -2.28 1.26 -10.09
C ALA A 375 -1.79 2.30 -9.08
N ALA A 376 -2.00 2.07 -7.77
CA ALA A 376 -1.61 3.03 -6.73
C ALA A 376 -0.10 3.07 -6.49
N PHE A 377 0.58 1.93 -6.54
CA PHE A 377 2.04 1.87 -6.33
C PHE A 377 2.84 2.27 -7.56
N ALA A 378 2.38 1.92 -8.77
CA ALA A 378 3.01 2.32 -10.03
C ALA A 378 4.52 2.01 -10.14
N ASN A 379 5.02 0.94 -9.52
CA ASN A 379 6.46 0.63 -9.39
C ASN A 379 7.05 -0.26 -10.51
N GLY A 380 6.45 -0.30 -11.70
CA GLY A 380 6.84 -1.28 -12.72
C GLY A 380 6.45 -2.69 -12.29
N PHE A 381 7.44 -3.60 -12.15
CA PHE A 381 7.24 -4.99 -11.74
C PHE A 381 7.00 -5.13 -10.24
N ASN A 382 5.96 -5.85 -9.86
CA ASN A 382 5.67 -6.17 -8.46
C ASN A 382 5.44 -7.66 -8.27
N TYR A 383 5.90 -8.16 -7.13
CA TYR A 383 5.36 -9.38 -6.53
C TYR A 383 4.47 -8.97 -5.37
N MET A 384 3.23 -9.44 -5.34
CA MET A 384 2.30 -9.14 -4.25
C MET A 384 1.92 -10.41 -3.51
N GLU A 385 1.84 -10.30 -2.19
CA GLU A 385 1.28 -11.34 -1.32
C GLU A 385 -0.01 -10.84 -0.68
N PHE A 386 -1.01 -11.70 -0.65
CA PHE A 386 -2.29 -11.45 -0.02
C PHE A 386 -2.42 -12.44 1.14
N LYS A 387 -2.64 -11.96 2.37
CA LYS A 387 -2.73 -12.81 3.56
C LYS A 387 -3.99 -12.49 4.34
N LYS A 388 -4.70 -13.51 4.81
CA LYS A 388 -5.84 -13.31 5.71
C LYS A 388 -5.36 -12.83 7.07
N VAL A 389 -6.00 -11.78 7.62
CA VAL A 389 -5.71 -11.29 8.97
C VAL A 389 -6.79 -11.81 9.93
N SER A 390 -6.39 -12.18 11.14
CA SER A 390 -7.30 -12.77 12.15
C SER A 390 -8.23 -11.76 12.82
N LYS A 391 -8.00 -10.44 12.68
CA LYS A 391 -8.83 -9.38 13.29
C LYS A 391 -8.86 -8.10 12.44
N ASN A 392 -10.05 -7.52 12.30
CA ASN A 392 -10.41 -6.19 11.76
C ASN A 392 -9.97 -5.77 10.33
N ARG A 393 -9.10 -6.51 9.64
CA ARG A 393 -8.91 -6.43 8.17
C ARG A 393 -9.23 -7.79 7.55
N LYS A 394 -9.92 -7.83 6.40
CA LYS A 394 -10.18 -9.09 5.68
C LYS A 394 -8.89 -9.67 5.09
N VAL A 395 -8.04 -8.80 4.52
CA VAL A 395 -6.79 -9.18 3.83
C VAL A 395 -5.69 -8.13 4.02
N ASP A 396 -4.49 -8.58 4.41
CA ASP A 396 -3.25 -7.81 4.37
C ASP A 396 -2.56 -8.01 3.02
N VAL A 397 -2.17 -6.91 2.38
CA VAL A 397 -1.53 -6.92 1.06
C VAL A 397 -0.13 -6.38 1.17
N THR A 398 0.86 -7.25 0.94
CA THR A 398 2.27 -6.86 0.86
C THR A 398 2.66 -6.68 -0.60
N VAL A 399 3.05 -5.46 -0.99
CA VAL A 399 3.60 -5.18 -2.33
C VAL A 399 5.12 -5.13 -2.25
N LEU A 400 5.79 -6.03 -2.96
CA LEU A 400 7.25 -6.09 -3.08
C LEU A 400 7.67 -5.68 -4.50
N PRO A 401 8.19 -4.45 -4.69
CA PRO A 401 8.74 -4.03 -5.97
C PRO A 401 9.92 -4.93 -6.36
N LEU A 402 9.92 -5.41 -7.60
CA LEU A 402 11.00 -6.24 -8.12
C LEU A 402 12.08 -5.33 -8.72
N ASN A 403 13.26 -5.34 -8.12
CA ASN A 403 14.40 -4.53 -8.59
C ASN A 403 15.03 -5.16 -9.84
N ILE A 404 14.46 -4.88 -11.01
CA ILE A 404 14.97 -5.34 -12.30
C ILE A 404 16.08 -4.39 -12.78
N LYS A 405 17.26 -4.93 -13.09
CA LYS A 405 18.37 -4.11 -13.60
C LYS A 405 17.96 -3.43 -14.92
N PRO A 406 18.35 -2.17 -15.18
CA PRO A 406 17.95 -1.45 -16.38
C PRO A 406 18.22 -2.19 -17.70
N ALA A 407 19.38 -2.87 -17.83
CA ALA A 407 19.71 -3.66 -19.02
C ALA A 407 18.80 -4.89 -19.21
N ILE A 408 18.31 -5.48 -18.11
CA ILE A 408 17.34 -6.58 -18.17
C ILE A 408 15.97 -6.05 -18.53
N LEU A 409 15.57 -4.91 -17.95
CA LEU A 409 14.30 -4.26 -18.25
C LEU A 409 14.19 -3.91 -19.74
N GLU A 410 15.23 -3.33 -20.32
CA GLU A 410 15.30 -3.03 -21.76
C GLU A 410 15.12 -4.30 -22.60
N LYS A 411 15.82 -5.39 -22.26
CA LYS A 411 15.67 -6.69 -22.93
C LYS A 411 14.25 -7.25 -22.84
N ILE A 412 13.60 -7.11 -21.68
CA ILE A 412 12.21 -7.49 -21.45
C ILE A 412 11.29 -6.67 -22.36
N GLU A 413 11.43 -5.34 -22.37
CA GLU A 413 10.59 -4.44 -23.19
C GLU A 413 10.75 -4.70 -24.70
N GLU A 414 11.97 -4.95 -25.17
CA GLU A 414 12.23 -5.32 -26.56
C GLU A 414 11.49 -6.60 -26.97
N SER A 415 11.36 -7.54 -26.02
CA SER A 415 10.77 -8.87 -26.22
C SER A 415 9.27 -8.92 -25.95
N LEU A 416 8.72 -7.91 -25.28
CA LEU A 416 7.33 -7.80 -24.86
C LEU A 416 6.41 -7.43 -26.03
N LEU A 417 5.30 -8.16 -26.13
CA LEU A 417 4.20 -7.91 -27.05
C LEU A 417 2.89 -7.92 -26.25
N LEU A 418 2.05 -6.91 -26.48
CA LEU A 418 0.72 -6.81 -25.90
C LEU A 418 -0.29 -6.68 -27.03
N PHE A 419 -1.33 -7.49 -27.02
CA PHE A 419 -2.41 -7.42 -28.01
C PHE A 419 -3.75 -7.34 -27.33
N TYR A 420 -4.63 -6.48 -27.82
CA TYR A 420 -6.05 -6.46 -27.45
C TYR A 420 -6.87 -7.30 -28.41
N LEU A 421 -7.65 -8.22 -27.87
CA LEU A 421 -8.61 -9.06 -28.57
C LEU A 421 -10.02 -8.60 -28.17
N GLU A 422 -10.78 -8.07 -29.13
CA GLU A 422 -12.14 -7.61 -28.87
C GLU A 422 -13.03 -8.81 -28.51
N SER A 423 -13.50 -8.85 -27.26
CA SER A 423 -14.44 -9.87 -26.81
C SER A 423 -15.83 -9.58 -27.40
N ARG A 424 -16.45 -10.61 -27.99
CA ARG A 424 -17.86 -10.57 -28.41
C ARG A 424 -18.82 -11.10 -27.33
N GLU A 425 -18.29 -11.59 -26.20
CA GLU A 425 -19.07 -12.18 -25.10
C GLU A 425 -18.79 -11.43 -23.79
N ILE A 426 -19.81 -10.72 -23.30
CA ILE A 426 -19.79 -10.03 -22.01
C ILE A 426 -20.10 -11.08 -20.94
N GLN A 427 -19.09 -11.57 -20.21
CA GLN A 427 -19.31 -12.28 -18.94
C GLN A 427 -18.00 -12.38 -18.13
N GLY A 428 -17.61 -11.29 -17.47
CA GLY A 428 -16.60 -11.32 -16.39
C GLY A 428 -17.18 -11.89 -15.08
N SER A 429 -18.50 -11.81 -14.88
CA SER A 429 -19.17 -12.22 -13.64
C SER A 429 -19.22 -13.74 -13.43
N ASN A 430 -19.31 -14.53 -14.49
CA ASN A 430 -19.51 -15.98 -14.38
C ASN A 430 -18.21 -16.78 -14.18
N ILE A 431 -17.04 -16.20 -14.50
CA ILE A 431 -15.74 -16.90 -14.36
C ILE A 431 -15.31 -16.98 -12.91
N HIS A 432 -15.49 -15.90 -12.14
CA HIS A 432 -15.18 -15.88 -10.72
C HIS A 432 -16.02 -16.92 -9.94
N GLU A 433 -17.30 -17.07 -10.26
CA GLU A 433 -18.18 -18.08 -9.63
C GLU A 433 -17.78 -19.51 -9.97
N GLU A 434 -17.29 -19.77 -11.19
CA GLU A 434 -16.85 -21.11 -11.60
C GLU A 434 -15.51 -21.50 -10.96
N GLN A 435 -14.59 -20.52 -10.80
CA GLN A 435 -13.36 -20.71 -10.01
C GLN A 435 -13.71 -21.09 -8.56
N GLU A 436 -14.65 -20.38 -7.93
CA GLU A 436 -15.13 -20.70 -6.58
C GLU A 436 -15.78 -22.11 -6.50
N ASN A 437 -16.53 -22.51 -7.53
CA ASN A 437 -17.20 -23.81 -7.59
C ASN A 437 -16.26 -25.01 -7.83
N ILE A 438 -15.13 -24.82 -8.51
CA ILE A 438 -14.10 -25.86 -8.68
C ILE A 438 -13.24 -25.97 -7.42
N LEU A 439 -12.91 -24.85 -6.79
CA LEU A 439 -12.13 -24.81 -5.55
C LEU A 439 -12.87 -25.38 -4.33
N THR A 440 -14.19 -25.59 -4.43
CA THR A 440 -15.01 -26.26 -3.40
C THR A 440 -15.11 -27.78 -3.60
N LYS A 441 -14.61 -28.33 -4.70
CA LYS A 441 -14.65 -29.78 -4.97
C LYS A 441 -13.29 -30.40 -4.71
N ASN A 442 -13.23 -31.28 -3.70
CA ASN A 442 -12.09 -32.13 -3.35
C ASN A 442 -10.84 -31.36 -2.86
N GLU A 443 -10.71 -31.20 -1.54
CA GLU A 443 -9.69 -30.33 -0.89
C GLU A 443 -8.23 -30.67 -1.26
N GLU A 444 -7.91 -31.95 -1.47
CA GLU A 444 -6.54 -32.41 -1.72
C GLU A 444 -6.04 -32.01 -3.12
N GLU A 445 -6.85 -32.22 -4.15
CA GLU A 445 -6.52 -31.89 -5.55
C GLU A 445 -6.40 -30.37 -5.75
N VAL A 446 -7.31 -29.62 -5.12
CA VAL A 446 -7.28 -28.15 -5.08
C VAL A 446 -6.02 -27.65 -4.38
N THR A 447 -5.62 -28.28 -3.26
CA THR A 447 -4.42 -27.87 -2.51
C THR A 447 -3.14 -28.09 -3.33
N ASN A 448 -3.02 -29.24 -3.99
CA ASN A 448 -1.84 -29.55 -4.82
C ASN A 448 -1.71 -28.59 -6.01
N LEU A 449 -2.82 -28.34 -6.73
CA LEU A 449 -2.83 -27.39 -7.85
C LEU A 449 -2.42 -25.98 -7.39
N ARG A 450 -2.79 -25.58 -6.17
CA ARG A 450 -2.46 -24.26 -5.62
C ARG A 450 -0.99 -24.13 -5.21
N LEU A 451 -0.41 -25.18 -4.64
CA LEU A 451 1.03 -25.22 -4.37
C LEU A 451 1.82 -25.13 -5.67
N GLU A 452 1.41 -25.87 -6.70
CA GLU A 452 2.05 -25.83 -8.02
C GLU A 452 1.97 -24.43 -8.64
N LYS A 453 0.81 -23.75 -8.57
CA LYS A 453 0.66 -22.37 -9.05
C LYS A 453 1.60 -21.41 -8.31
N ARG A 454 1.70 -21.52 -6.98
CA ARG A 454 2.60 -20.68 -6.19
C ARG A 454 4.05 -20.89 -6.55
N GLU A 455 4.50 -22.14 -6.64
CA GLU A 455 5.88 -22.44 -7.02
C GLU A 455 6.20 -21.83 -8.39
N ASN A 456 5.28 -21.96 -9.36
CA ASN A 456 5.44 -21.34 -10.67
C ASN A 456 5.56 -19.80 -10.60
N ILE A 457 4.80 -19.13 -9.74
CA ILE A 457 4.85 -17.67 -9.58
C ILE A 457 6.17 -17.21 -8.95
N LEU A 458 6.66 -17.96 -7.96
CA LEU A 458 7.97 -17.71 -7.35
C LEU A 458 9.09 -17.88 -8.39
N ASP A 459 9.00 -18.92 -9.24
CA ASP A 459 9.92 -19.11 -10.35
C ASP A 459 9.86 -17.97 -11.37
N ILE A 460 8.65 -17.46 -11.70
CA ILE A 460 8.47 -16.30 -12.58
C ILE A 460 9.15 -15.06 -11.97
N ARG A 461 8.87 -14.78 -10.69
CA ARG A 461 9.46 -13.66 -9.93
C ARG A 461 10.99 -13.70 -9.97
N ASP A 462 11.56 -14.87 -9.72
CA ASP A 462 13.01 -15.03 -9.66
C ASP A 462 13.61 -14.96 -11.07
N THR A 463 12.96 -15.55 -12.07
CA THR A 463 13.43 -15.53 -13.47
C THR A 463 13.43 -14.11 -14.05
N LEU A 464 12.43 -13.29 -13.75
CA LEU A 464 12.38 -11.87 -14.16
C LEU A 464 13.62 -11.10 -13.70
N GLN A 465 14.06 -11.29 -12.46
CA GLN A 465 15.24 -10.61 -11.89
C GLN A 465 16.56 -11.03 -12.54
N HIS A 466 16.60 -12.23 -13.14
CA HIS A 466 17.80 -12.77 -13.81
C HIS A 466 17.82 -12.53 -15.32
N GLY A 467 16.68 -12.18 -15.95
CA GLY A 467 16.61 -11.82 -17.38
C GLY A 467 16.68 -12.99 -18.37
N ASP A 468 16.35 -14.20 -17.90
CA ASP A 468 16.20 -15.40 -18.74
C ASP A 468 14.78 -15.45 -19.35
N LEU A 469 14.64 -14.88 -20.54
CA LEU A 469 13.35 -14.72 -21.22
C LEU A 469 12.78 -16.02 -21.78
N GLU A 470 13.63 -16.98 -22.12
CA GLU A 470 13.16 -18.28 -22.63
C GLU A 470 12.58 -19.11 -21.48
N LYS A 471 13.28 -19.13 -20.34
CA LYS A 471 12.74 -19.74 -19.12
C LYS A 471 11.46 -19.03 -18.67
N LEU A 472 11.43 -17.70 -18.71
CA LEU A 472 10.23 -16.92 -18.39
C LEU A 472 9.06 -17.36 -19.28
N GLY A 473 9.25 -17.44 -20.60
CA GLY A 473 8.22 -17.90 -21.53
C GLY A 473 7.68 -19.29 -21.17
N LYS A 474 8.54 -20.26 -20.87
CA LYS A 474 8.13 -21.62 -20.45
C LYS A 474 7.28 -21.60 -19.17
N LEU A 475 7.63 -20.76 -18.19
CA LEU A 475 6.87 -20.60 -16.96
C LEU A 475 5.50 -19.92 -17.21
N LEU A 476 5.42 -18.99 -18.16
CA LEU A 476 4.16 -18.38 -18.58
C LEU A 476 3.25 -19.39 -19.30
N VAL A 477 3.81 -20.25 -20.16
CA VAL A 477 3.04 -21.36 -20.74
C VAL A 477 2.49 -22.27 -19.64
N LYS A 478 3.31 -22.61 -18.64
CA LYS A 478 2.87 -23.40 -17.48
C LYS A 478 1.75 -22.67 -16.71
N ASP A 479 1.87 -21.37 -16.46
CA ASP A 479 0.81 -20.58 -15.79
C ASP A 479 -0.52 -20.61 -16.57
N HIS A 480 -0.45 -20.44 -17.89
CA HIS A 480 -1.61 -20.50 -18.79
C HIS A 480 -2.33 -21.85 -18.72
N GLU A 481 -1.58 -22.96 -18.73
CA GLU A 481 -2.14 -24.31 -18.61
C GLU A 481 -2.71 -24.57 -17.20
N LEU A 482 -2.05 -24.08 -16.15
CA LEU A 482 -2.59 -24.17 -14.79
C LEU A 482 -3.90 -23.38 -14.63
N LYS A 483 -4.04 -22.22 -15.30
CA LYS A 483 -5.28 -21.45 -15.32
C LYS A 483 -6.43 -22.20 -15.99
N LYS A 484 -6.18 -22.86 -17.12
CA LYS A 484 -7.18 -23.71 -17.82
C LYS A 484 -7.72 -24.82 -16.93
N LYS A 485 -6.87 -25.44 -16.09
CA LYS A 485 -7.30 -26.47 -15.14
C LYS A 485 -8.28 -25.93 -14.09
N VAL A 486 -8.13 -24.67 -13.67
CA VAL A 486 -8.97 -24.03 -12.65
C VAL A 486 -10.28 -23.51 -13.24
N SER A 487 -10.28 -23.05 -14.50
CA SER A 487 -11.49 -22.59 -15.18
C SER A 487 -11.41 -22.91 -16.67
N PRO A 488 -12.06 -23.99 -17.16
CA PRO A 488 -11.98 -24.39 -18.57
C PRO A 488 -12.61 -23.38 -19.54
N LYS A 489 -13.58 -22.56 -19.08
CA LYS A 489 -14.17 -21.46 -19.87
C LYS A 489 -13.35 -20.18 -19.83
N PHE A 490 -12.20 -20.19 -19.14
CA PHE A 490 -11.31 -19.04 -19.00
C PHE A 490 -10.78 -18.53 -20.34
N ILE A 491 -10.61 -19.37 -21.37
CA ILE A 491 -10.07 -18.90 -22.67
C ILE A 491 -11.08 -19.18 -23.78
N ASN A 492 -11.49 -18.11 -24.46
CA ASN A 492 -12.32 -18.25 -25.64
C ASN A 492 -11.51 -18.75 -26.86
N LYS A 493 -12.21 -19.28 -27.86
CA LYS A 493 -11.58 -19.88 -29.06
C LYS A 493 -10.64 -18.93 -29.79
N LEU A 494 -11.01 -17.65 -29.92
CA LEU A 494 -10.19 -16.64 -30.57
C LEU A 494 -8.85 -16.43 -29.84
N THR A 495 -8.90 -16.34 -28.51
CA THR A 495 -7.72 -16.14 -27.66
C THR A 495 -6.79 -17.34 -27.74
N GLU A 496 -7.33 -18.56 -27.73
CA GLU A 496 -6.53 -19.78 -27.90
C GLU A 496 -5.91 -19.87 -29.30
N ASP A 497 -6.68 -19.54 -30.35
CA ASP A 497 -6.19 -19.55 -31.73
C ASP A 497 -5.06 -18.54 -31.93
N VAL A 498 -5.17 -17.34 -31.35
CA VAL A 498 -4.13 -16.30 -31.35
C VAL A 498 -2.90 -16.77 -30.57
N TYR A 499 -3.08 -17.30 -29.37
CA TYR A 499 -2.00 -17.78 -28.52
C TYR A 499 -1.21 -18.90 -29.17
N CYS A 500 -1.88 -19.94 -29.68
CA CYS A 500 -1.25 -21.04 -30.40
C CYS A 500 -0.52 -20.57 -31.65
N SER A 501 -1.09 -19.61 -32.39
CA SER A 501 -0.45 -19.06 -33.60
C SER A 501 0.83 -18.29 -33.25
N ALA A 502 0.83 -17.54 -32.15
CA ALA A 502 2.03 -16.84 -31.68
C ALA A 502 3.13 -17.82 -31.25
N LEU A 503 2.79 -18.89 -30.52
CA LEU A 503 3.74 -19.94 -30.15
C LEU A 503 4.35 -20.63 -31.38
N ASN A 504 3.52 -20.99 -32.38
CA ASN A 504 3.98 -21.58 -33.63
C ASN A 504 4.94 -20.66 -34.43
N MET A 505 4.81 -19.35 -34.26
CA MET A 505 5.69 -18.34 -34.86
C MET A 505 6.96 -18.06 -34.03
N GLY A 506 7.15 -18.75 -32.91
CA GLY A 506 8.34 -18.66 -32.08
C GLY A 506 8.23 -17.69 -30.90
N ALA A 507 7.02 -17.39 -30.41
CA ALA A 507 6.87 -16.80 -29.09
C ALA A 507 7.35 -17.78 -28.01
N TYR A 508 8.06 -17.29 -26.99
CA TYR A 508 8.51 -18.10 -25.86
C TYR A 508 7.36 -18.54 -24.96
N GLY A 509 6.32 -17.71 -24.85
CA GLY A 509 5.17 -17.91 -23.98
C GLY A 509 4.43 -16.61 -23.71
N GLY A 510 3.32 -16.70 -22.98
CA GLY A 510 2.51 -15.55 -22.64
C GLY A 510 1.42 -15.87 -21.63
N SER A 511 0.66 -14.84 -21.26
CA SER A 511 -0.47 -14.95 -20.35
C SER A 511 -1.62 -14.07 -20.83
N VAL A 512 -2.85 -14.52 -20.58
CA VAL A 512 -4.04 -13.69 -20.79
C VAL A 512 -4.20 -12.79 -19.57
N CYS A 513 -4.38 -11.49 -19.80
CA CYS A 513 -4.57 -10.50 -18.75
C CYS A 513 -6.02 -10.52 -18.23
N GLY A 514 -6.17 -10.46 -16.90
CA GLY A 514 -7.49 -10.42 -16.24
C GLY A 514 -8.21 -11.76 -16.20
N ALA A 515 -9.54 -11.72 -16.07
CA ALA A 515 -10.38 -12.89 -15.82
C ALA A 515 -10.61 -13.83 -17.03
N GLY A 516 -10.02 -13.56 -18.19
CA GLY A 516 -9.84 -14.57 -19.25
C GLY A 516 -10.83 -14.57 -20.42
N SER A 517 -12.06 -14.09 -20.29
CA SER A 517 -13.08 -14.17 -21.38
C SER A 517 -12.79 -13.33 -22.64
N GLY A 518 -11.70 -12.59 -22.66
CA GLY A 518 -11.20 -11.75 -23.75
C GLY A 518 -10.30 -10.63 -23.21
N GLY A 519 -10.03 -9.61 -24.03
CA GLY A 519 -9.19 -8.49 -23.64
C GLY A 519 -7.73 -8.67 -24.07
N CYS A 520 -6.79 -8.34 -23.19
CA CYS A 520 -5.38 -8.31 -23.57
C CYS A 520 -4.66 -9.64 -23.35
N ILE A 521 -3.76 -9.97 -24.25
CA ILE A 521 -2.79 -11.05 -24.11
C ILE A 521 -1.38 -10.48 -24.14
N VAL A 522 -0.57 -10.88 -23.18
CA VAL A 522 0.85 -10.56 -23.14
C VAL A 522 1.65 -11.75 -23.66
N LEU A 523 2.61 -11.48 -24.55
CA LEU A 523 3.48 -12.47 -25.18
C LEU A 523 4.94 -12.00 -25.07
N PHE A 524 5.84 -12.96 -24.94
CA PHE A 524 7.28 -12.74 -25.01
C PHE A 524 7.87 -13.47 -26.20
N CYS A 525 8.76 -12.82 -26.93
CA CYS A 525 9.42 -13.41 -28.10
C CYS A 525 10.83 -12.85 -28.28
N ASN A 526 11.62 -13.50 -29.15
CA ASN A 526 12.84 -12.88 -29.64
C ASN A 526 12.49 -11.62 -30.46
N LYS A 527 13.28 -10.55 -30.29
CA LYS A 527 13.20 -9.30 -31.08
C LYS A 527 13.07 -9.54 -32.58
N GLU A 528 13.78 -10.53 -33.13
CA GLU A 528 13.74 -10.88 -34.57
C GLU A 528 12.38 -11.42 -35.04
N LYS A 529 11.60 -12.04 -34.15
CA LYS A 529 10.29 -12.63 -34.47
C LYS A 529 9.12 -11.67 -34.23
N LYS A 530 9.38 -10.52 -33.60
CA LYS A 530 8.37 -9.56 -33.14
C LYS A 530 7.41 -9.15 -34.26
N GLN A 531 7.95 -8.71 -35.40
CA GLN A 531 7.13 -8.25 -36.53
C GLN A 531 6.28 -9.37 -37.15
N SER A 532 6.84 -10.58 -37.28
CA SER A 532 6.11 -11.73 -37.83
C SER A 532 4.95 -12.13 -36.92
N ILE A 533 5.15 -12.10 -35.60
CA ILE A 533 4.09 -12.39 -34.63
C ILE A 533 3.01 -11.30 -34.68
N ILE A 534 3.39 -10.02 -34.72
CA ILE A 534 2.43 -8.91 -34.86
C ILE A 534 1.54 -9.13 -36.09
N ASN A 535 2.12 -9.35 -37.26
CA ASN A 535 1.37 -9.53 -38.50
C ASN A 535 0.39 -10.71 -38.43
N VAL A 536 0.82 -11.84 -37.84
CA VAL A 536 -0.03 -13.04 -37.69
C VAL A 536 -1.18 -12.79 -36.72
N VAL A 537 -0.94 -12.13 -35.60
CA VAL A 537 -1.98 -11.81 -34.60
C VAL A 537 -2.96 -10.79 -35.16
N GLU A 538 -2.50 -9.77 -35.87
CA GLU A 538 -3.35 -8.76 -36.52
C GLU A 538 -4.22 -9.38 -37.63
N SER A 539 -3.68 -10.32 -38.42
CA SER A 539 -4.48 -11.05 -39.43
C SER A 539 -5.64 -11.86 -38.83
N LYS A 540 -5.58 -12.15 -37.52
CA LYS A 540 -6.59 -12.85 -36.75
C LYS A 540 -7.49 -11.90 -35.95
N GLY A 541 -7.36 -10.59 -36.15
CA GLY A 541 -8.21 -9.58 -35.51
C GLY A 541 -7.70 -9.05 -34.17
N GLY A 542 -6.47 -9.39 -33.76
CA GLY A 542 -5.84 -8.76 -32.60
C GLY A 542 -5.31 -7.37 -32.93
N VAL A 543 -5.30 -6.46 -31.96
CA VAL A 543 -4.75 -5.10 -32.11
C VAL A 543 -3.48 -4.99 -31.30
N TYR A 544 -2.35 -4.71 -31.95
CA TYR A 544 -1.09 -4.51 -31.24
C TYR A 544 -1.11 -3.23 -30.39
N LEU A 545 -0.67 -3.35 -29.15
CA LEU A 545 -0.58 -2.25 -28.17
C LEU A 545 0.89 -2.04 -27.76
N PRO A 546 1.56 -0.97 -28.25
CA PRO A 546 2.93 -0.66 -27.85
C PRO A 546 3.04 -0.37 -26.35
N CYS A 547 3.75 -1.24 -25.61
CA CYS A 547 3.89 -1.14 -24.17
C CYS A 547 5.31 -0.76 -23.73
N LYS A 548 5.39 0.08 -22.71
CA LYS A 548 6.60 0.34 -21.91
C LYS A 548 6.26 0.11 -20.44
N ILE A 549 7.21 -0.41 -19.68
CA ILE A 549 7.05 -0.69 -18.25
C ILE A 549 7.55 0.53 -17.47
N ILE A 550 6.88 0.86 -16.37
CA ILE A 550 7.39 1.92 -15.48
C ILE A 550 8.74 1.49 -14.89
N LYS A 551 9.70 2.41 -14.86
CA LYS A 551 11.09 2.16 -14.45
C LYS A 551 11.34 2.36 -12.97
#